data_AF-A0A537N979-F1
#
_entry.id   AF-A0A537N979-F1
#
_cell.length_a   1.000
_cell.length_b   1.000
_cell.length_c   1.000
_cell.angle_alpha   90.00
_cell.angle_beta   90.00
_cell.angle_gamma   90.00
#
_symmetry.space_group_name_H-M   'P 1'
#
loop_
_entity.id
_entity.type
_entity.pdbx_description
1 polymer ?
#
loop_
_entity_poly.entity_id
_entity_poly.type
_entity_poly.pdbx_seq_one_letter_code
_entity_poly.pdbx_strand_id
1 'polypeptide(L)'
;MEMTLARKWAKSRTRGRKLRLTGATARAGRARKTRVDLEQELKACRREIADARERLAEATMQQTATSEMLRLISSSPIQSVLDAVAEHAARLCDASNARIWRLEDNLLRLVAS
;
A
#
# COMPACT_ATOMS: atom_id res chain seq x y z
N MET A 1 93.04 -20.40 17.83
CA MET A 1 92.95 -19.33 16.81
C MET A 1 91.97 -18.30 17.33
N GLU A 2 92.51 -17.23 17.94
CA GLU A 2 92.52 -15.87 17.35
C GLU A 2 91.13 -15.23 17.48
N MET A 3 90.89 -14.45 18.55
CA MET A 3 91.07 -12.99 18.59
C MET A 3 90.36 -12.33 17.39
N THR A 4 89.31 -11.52 17.55
CA THR A 4 89.53 -10.10 17.86
C THR A 4 88.23 -9.29 18.04
N LEU A 5 88.30 -8.35 18.99
CA LEU A 5 87.86 -6.95 18.96
C LEU A 5 86.34 -6.65 18.85
N ALA A 6 85.67 -6.18 19.90
CA ALA A 6 85.78 -4.86 20.54
C ALA A 6 85.16 -3.69 19.74
N ARG A 7 84.59 -2.74 20.52
CA ARG A 7 84.00 -1.41 20.19
C ARG A 7 82.47 -1.49 20.08
N LYS A 8 81.69 -1.21 21.13
CA LYS A 8 81.53 0.03 21.90
C LYS A 8 80.99 1.18 21.04
N TRP A 9 79.77 1.60 21.42
CA TRP A 9 79.11 2.90 21.17
C TRP A 9 78.50 3.20 19.79
N ALA A 10 77.20 3.51 19.76
CA ALA A 10 76.69 4.89 19.67
C ALA A 10 75.15 4.94 19.70
N LYS A 11 74.60 5.62 20.71
CA LYS A 11 73.25 6.21 20.62
C LYS A 11 73.30 7.29 19.53
N SER A 12 72.41 7.25 18.54
CA SER A 12 72.06 8.46 17.78
C SER A 12 70.56 8.52 17.49
N ARG A 13 70.00 9.69 17.82
CA ARG A 13 68.65 10.13 17.51
C ARG A 13 68.59 10.51 16.03
N THR A 14 67.60 10.01 15.30
CA THR A 14 67.08 10.62 14.05
C THR A 14 65.62 10.16 13.90
N ARG A 15 64.66 10.97 14.37
CA ARG A 15 63.91 11.96 13.57
C ARG A 15 63.19 11.35 12.36
N GLY A 16 61.90 11.05 12.55
CA GLY A 16 60.88 11.15 11.50
C GLY A 16 60.58 9.88 10.70
N ARG A 17 59.46 9.22 11.02
CA ARG A 17 58.60 8.64 9.99
C ARG A 17 57.14 8.62 10.47
N LYS A 18 56.38 9.61 9.99
CA LYS A 18 54.91 9.57 9.94
C LYS A 18 54.51 8.27 9.24
N LEU A 19 53.86 7.37 9.95
CA LEU A 19 53.04 6.33 9.33
C LEU A 19 51.60 6.81 9.37
N ARG A 20 51.13 7.17 8.18
CA ARG A 20 49.76 7.56 7.86
C ARG A 20 48.79 6.46 8.31
N LEU A 21 47.81 6.88 9.10
CA LEU A 21 46.37 6.62 8.99
C LEU A 21 45.96 5.40 8.15
N THR A 22 45.26 4.46 8.79
CA THR A 22 43.91 3.99 8.38
C THR A 22 43.36 3.07 9.47
N GLY A 23 42.87 3.66 10.56
CA GLY A 23 42.25 2.92 11.66
C GLY A 23 41.00 3.61 12.14
N ALA A 24 39.85 3.08 11.70
CA ALA A 24 38.61 3.04 12.45
C ALA A 24 38.03 4.36 13.03
N THR A 25 37.23 5.07 12.23
CA THR A 25 35.97 5.67 12.72
C THR A 25 34.89 5.60 11.63
N ALA A 26 34.55 4.39 11.22
CA ALA A 26 33.32 4.11 10.47
C ALA A 26 32.09 4.02 11.40
N ARG A 27 32.05 4.80 12.50
CA ARG A 27 30.92 4.80 13.44
C ARG A 27 30.41 6.20 13.71
N ALA A 28 29.15 6.36 13.36
CA ALA A 28 28.14 6.93 14.22
C ALA A 28 28.26 8.43 14.54
N GLY A 29 27.58 9.21 13.71
CA GLY A 29 27.09 10.53 14.07
C GLY A 29 26.02 10.94 13.08
N ARG A 30 24.86 10.27 13.16
CA ARG A 30 23.59 10.67 12.54
C ARG A 30 23.58 12.18 12.31
N ALA A 31 23.63 12.61 11.05
CA ALA A 31 23.57 14.02 10.67
C ALA A 31 22.50 14.69 11.54
N ARG A 32 22.94 15.56 12.46
CA ARG A 32 22.03 16.23 13.39
C ARG A 32 21.27 17.22 12.54
N LYS A 33 20.10 16.80 12.03
CA LYS A 33 19.20 17.64 11.26
C LYS A 33 19.04 18.95 12.01
N THR A 34 19.25 20.06 11.32
CA THR A 34 19.08 21.37 11.92
C THR A 34 17.60 21.59 12.20
N ARG A 35 17.30 22.53 13.09
CA ARG A 35 15.90 22.90 13.39
C ARG A 35 15.16 23.33 12.12
N VAL A 36 15.85 24.00 11.19
CA VAL A 36 15.29 24.42 9.90
C VAL A 36 14.96 23.21 9.02
N ASP A 37 15.84 22.21 8.96
CA ASP A 37 15.59 20.97 8.20
C ASP A 37 14.37 20.23 8.75
N LEU A 38 14.24 20.13 10.08
CA LEU A 38 13.09 19.51 10.74
C LEU A 38 11.79 20.28 10.48
N GLU A 39 11.82 21.62 10.51
CA GLU A 39 10.66 22.45 10.21
C GLU A 39 10.24 22.33 8.73
N GLN A 40 11.20 22.17 7.81
CA GLN A 40 10.94 21.90 6.40
C GLN A 40 10.32 20.51 6.19
N GLU A 41 10.85 19.48 6.84
CA GLU A 41 10.30 18.13 6.78
C GLU A 41 8.89 18.05 7.36
N LEU A 42 8.62 18.75 8.47
CA LEU A 42 7.27 18.84 9.04
C LEU A 42 6.30 19.51 8.07
N LYS A 43 6.72 20.57 7.38
CA LYS A 43 5.89 21.24 6.36
C LYS A 43 5.64 20.33 5.17
N ALA A 44 6.66 19.59 4.71
CA ALA A 44 6.53 18.63 3.61
C ALA A 44 5.56 17.50 3.99
N CYS A 45 5.78 16.85 5.13
CA CYS A 45 4.89 15.80 5.65
C CYS A 45 3.46 16.30 5.86
N ARG A 46 3.28 17.55 6.33
CA ARG A 46 1.94 18.15 6.48
C ARG A 46 1.23 18.35 5.14
N ARG A 47 1.96 18.73 4.09
CA ARG A 47 1.41 18.82 2.72
C ARG A 47 1.03 17.45 2.20
N GLU A 48 1.90 16.46 2.34
CA GLU A 48 1.60 15.07 1.94
C GLU A 48 0.35 14.52 2.62
N ILE A 49 0.18 14.78 3.93
CA ILE A 49 -1.03 14.37 4.65
C ILE A 49 -2.27 15.11 4.15
N ALA A 50 -2.15 16.40 3.82
CA ALA A 50 -3.28 17.17 3.27
C ALA A 50 -3.70 16.62 1.89
N ASP A 51 -2.74 16.39 1.00
CA ASP A 51 -2.96 15.84 -0.33
C ASP A 51 -3.56 14.42 -0.26
N ALA A 52 -3.06 13.59 0.66
CA ALA A 52 -3.59 12.24 0.88
C ALA A 52 -5.03 12.27 1.41
N ARG A 53 -5.36 13.23 2.29
CA ARG A 53 -6.73 13.40 2.80
C ARG A 53 -7.69 13.86 1.72
N GLU A 54 -7.27 14.76 0.85
CA GLU A 54 -8.08 15.23 -0.28
C GLU A 54 -8.39 14.07 -1.24
N ARG A 55 -7.37 13.30 -1.63
CA ARG A 55 -7.55 12.10 -2.48
C ARG A 55 -8.46 11.05 -1.83
N LEU A 56 -8.33 10.85 -0.52
CA LEU A 56 -9.20 9.92 0.22
C LEU A 56 -10.65 10.42 0.25
N ALA A 57 -10.86 11.72 0.44
CA ALA A 57 -12.19 12.33 0.39
C ALA A 57 -12.81 12.17 -1.00
N GLU A 58 -12.05 12.43 -2.06
CA GLU A 58 -12.47 12.24 -3.44
C GLU A 58 -12.84 10.78 -3.74
N ALA A 59 -11.99 9.83 -3.35
CA ALA A 59 -12.27 8.40 -3.49
C ALA A 59 -13.54 7.99 -2.72
N THR A 60 -13.75 8.54 -1.52
CA THR A 60 -14.94 8.26 -0.71
C THR A 60 -16.22 8.82 -1.36
N MET A 61 -16.16 10.03 -1.91
CA MET A 61 -17.28 10.61 -2.67
C MET A 61 -17.60 9.76 -3.90
N GLN A 62 -16.58 9.33 -4.64
CA GLN A 62 -16.77 8.47 -5.81
C GLN A 62 -17.37 7.11 -5.42
N GLN A 63 -16.91 6.50 -4.32
CA GLN A 63 -17.45 5.24 -3.83
C GLN A 63 -18.90 5.38 -3.35
N THR A 64 -19.24 6.52 -2.74
CA THR A 64 -20.62 6.84 -2.34
C THR A 64 -21.53 6.97 -3.57
N ALA A 65 -21.14 7.78 -4.55
CA ALA A 65 -21.87 7.92 -5.81
C ALA A 65 -22.02 6.58 -6.55
N THR A 66 -20.97 5.74 -6.56
CA THR A 66 -21.02 4.39 -7.13
C THR A 66 -21.99 3.50 -6.36
N SER A 67 -21.98 3.56 -5.02
CA SER A 67 -22.92 2.80 -4.20
C SER A 67 -24.36 3.23 -4.44
N GLU A 68 -24.63 4.52 -4.63
CA GLU A 68 -25.95 5.03 -4.98
C GLU A 68 -26.41 4.51 -6.34
N MET A 69 -25.54 4.50 -7.35
CA MET A 69 -25.84 3.89 -8.65
C MET A 69 -26.11 2.39 -8.55
N LEU A 70 -25.28 1.65 -7.79
CA LEU A 70 -25.50 0.22 -7.56
C LEU A 70 -26.80 -0.04 -6.81
N ARG A 71 -27.15 0.81 -5.84
CA ARG A 71 -28.45 0.76 -5.16
C ARG A 71 -29.58 0.96 -6.15
N LEU A 72 -29.51 1.96 -7.04
CA LEU A 72 -30.51 2.21 -8.07
C LEU A 72 -30.69 0.99 -9.00
N ILE A 73 -29.59 0.40 -9.48
CA ILE A 73 -29.62 -0.82 -10.30
C ILE A 73 -30.24 -1.99 -9.52
N SER A 74 -29.80 -2.20 -8.27
CA SER A 74 -30.31 -3.27 -7.41
C SER A 74 -31.75 -3.05 -6.97
N SER A 75 -32.21 -1.79 -6.97
CA SER A 75 -33.59 -1.40 -6.65
C SER A 75 -34.53 -1.61 -7.82
N SER A 76 -34.03 -2.06 -8.98
CA SER A 76 -34.90 -2.56 -10.03
C SER A 76 -35.87 -3.55 -9.40
N PRO A 77 -37.19 -3.40 -9.61
CA PRO A 77 -38.17 -4.26 -8.99
C PRO A 77 -37.79 -5.71 -9.27
N ILE A 78 -37.66 -6.54 -8.23
CA ILE A 78 -37.31 -7.97 -8.37
C ILE A 78 -38.20 -8.69 -9.39
N GLN A 79 -39.44 -8.21 -9.54
CA GLN A 79 -40.39 -8.58 -10.58
C GLN A 79 -39.77 -8.56 -11.99
N SER A 80 -39.08 -7.47 -12.38
CA SER A 80 -38.45 -7.34 -13.69
C SER A 80 -37.41 -8.43 -13.98
N VAL A 81 -36.67 -8.85 -12.95
CA VAL A 81 -35.68 -9.93 -13.06
C VAL A 81 -36.39 -11.28 -13.19
N LEU A 82 -37.44 -11.52 -12.39
CA LEU A 82 -38.21 -12.76 -12.43
C LEU A 82 -38.94 -12.93 -13.77
N ASP A 83 -39.48 -11.85 -14.34
CA ASP A 83 -40.11 -11.85 -15.68
C ASP A 83 -39.08 -12.23 -16.76
N ALA A 84 -37.89 -11.62 -16.72
CA ALA A 84 -36.81 -11.97 -17.65
C ALA A 84 -36.41 -13.44 -17.52
N VAL A 85 -36.29 -13.97 -16.29
CA VAL A 85 -35.97 -15.39 -16.05
C VAL A 85 -37.06 -16.31 -16.62
N ALA A 86 -38.34 -16.01 -16.40
CA ALA A 86 -39.44 -16.80 -16.96
C ALA A 86 -39.39 -16.82 -18.49
N GLU A 87 -39.19 -15.66 -19.12
CA GLU A 87 -39.09 -15.53 -20.57
C GLU A 87 -37.88 -16.31 -21.14
N HIS A 88 -36.72 -16.20 -20.51
CA HIS A 88 -35.52 -16.95 -20.91
C HIS A 88 -35.68 -18.46 -20.71
N ALA A 89 -36.34 -18.91 -19.64
CA ALA A 89 -36.61 -20.32 -19.39
C ALA A 89 -37.56 -20.90 -20.45
N ALA A 90 -38.62 -20.18 -20.82
CA ALA A 90 -39.54 -20.59 -21.88
C ALA A 90 -38.79 -20.77 -23.21
N ARG A 91 -37.95 -19.79 -23.60
CA ARG A 91 -37.12 -19.88 -24.81
C ARG A 91 -36.12 -21.04 -24.77
N LEU A 92 -35.44 -21.25 -23.65
CA LEU A 92 -34.43 -22.30 -23.51
C LEU A 92 -35.03 -23.70 -23.65
N CYS A 93 -36.25 -23.88 -23.17
CA CYS A 93 -36.96 -25.15 -23.19
C CYS A 93 -37.87 -25.33 -24.41
N ASP A 94 -37.89 -24.38 -25.35
CA ASP A 94 -38.84 -24.34 -26.48
C ASP A 94 -40.31 -24.51 -26.01
N ALA A 95 -40.64 -23.92 -24.87
CA ALA A 95 -41.94 -24.00 -24.23
C ALA A 95 -42.80 -22.77 -24.56
N SER A 96 -44.12 -22.93 -24.55
CA SER A 96 -45.06 -21.83 -24.79
C SER A 96 -45.12 -20.81 -23.65
N ASN A 97 -44.72 -21.19 -22.43
CA ASN A 97 -44.52 -20.30 -21.29
C ASN A 97 -43.63 -20.96 -20.22
N ALA A 98 -43.22 -20.16 -19.24
CA ALA A 98 -42.69 -20.64 -17.96
C ALA A 98 -43.41 -19.88 -16.84
N ARG A 99 -43.44 -20.39 -15.61
CA ARG A 99 -44.06 -19.69 -14.48
C ARG A 99 -43.22 -19.84 -13.24
N ILE A 100 -42.99 -18.74 -12.54
CA ILE A 100 -42.29 -18.74 -11.25
C ILE A 100 -43.32 -18.58 -10.16
N TRP A 101 -43.33 -19.52 -9.22
CA TRP A 101 -44.22 -19.52 -8.06
C TRP A 101 -43.41 -19.30 -6.79
N ARG A 102 -43.91 -18.43 -5.91
CA ARG A 102 -43.39 -18.27 -4.56
C ARG A 102 -44.35 -18.94 -3.58
N LEU A 103 -43.81 -19.76 -2.69
CA LEU A 103 -44.56 -20.32 -1.57
C LEU A 103 -44.62 -19.27 -0.45
N GLU A 104 -45.80 -18.77 -0.13
CA GLU A 104 -46.08 -17.83 0.97
C GLU A 104 -47.22 -18.43 1.80
N ASP A 105 -47.00 -18.66 3.10
CA ASP A 105 -48.03 -19.18 4.03
C ASP A 105 -48.75 -20.45 3.51
N ASN A 106 -47.99 -21.39 2.94
CA ASN A 106 -48.49 -22.61 2.28
C ASN A 106 -49.37 -22.37 1.03
N LEU A 107 -49.40 -21.16 0.48
CA LEU A 107 -50.05 -20.82 -0.77
C LEU A 107 -49.02 -20.57 -1.87
N LEU A 108 -49.31 -21.06 -3.07
CA LEU A 108 -48.51 -20.76 -4.26
C LEU A 108 -49.00 -19.45 -4.88
N ARG A 109 -48.14 -18.44 -4.87
CA ARG A 109 -48.36 -17.16 -5.53
C ARG A 109 -47.56 -17.09 -6.82
N LEU A 110 -48.24 -16.81 -7.94
CA LEU A 110 -47.56 -16.55 -9.21
C LEU A 110 -46.82 -15.21 -9.11
N VAL A 111 -45.53 -15.22 -9.39
CA VAL A 111 -44.67 -14.02 -9.31
C VAL A 111 -43.97 -13.70 -10.62
N ALA A 112 -44.08 -14.52 -11.67
CA ALA A 112 -43.68 -14.18 -13.05
C ALA A 112 -44.21 -15.25 -14.02
N SER A 113 -44.41 -14.90 -15.29
CA SER A 113 -44.83 -15.83 -16.37
C SER A 113 -44.32 -15.45 -17.74
#